data_AF-A0A7W1H537-F1
#
_entry.id   AF-A0A7W1H537-F1
#
_cell.length_a   1.000
_cell.length_b   1.000
_cell.length_c   1.000
_cell.angle_alpha   90.00
_cell.angle_beta   90.00
_cell.angle_gamma   90.00
#
_symmetry.space_group_name_H-M   'P 1'
#
loop_
_entity.id
_entity.type
_entity.pdbx_description
1 polymer ?
#
loop_
_entity_poly.entity_id
_entity_poly.type
_entity_poly.pdbx_seq_one_letter_code
_entity_poly.pdbx_strand_id
1 'polypeptide(L)'
;LDARYGRTDWRGAAARLAMPGAERAIVVTPFMSRSLWSPYLPKLDEARVEAPAVREIAVLGLATEGGFSGGPVEPPDVEPPAPPSGFRLVDAERTSTYLLFVYRAQRPTPVSTTALAGMRLTDLQPGILLQRPGPNPLSVLAAG
;
A
#
# COMPACT_ATOMS: atom_id res chain seq x y z
N LEU A 1 9.07 -27.15 9.18
CA LEU A 1 8.39 -25.84 9.21
C LEU A 1 7.54 -25.75 7.95
N ASP A 2 6.22 -25.85 8.11
CA ASP A 2 5.23 -26.07 7.05
C ASP A 2 5.20 -24.95 6.00
N ALA A 3 5.20 -25.35 4.72
CA ALA A 3 5.10 -24.49 3.53
C ALA A 3 3.69 -23.88 3.31
N ARG A 4 2.81 -23.97 4.31
CA ARG A 4 1.39 -23.55 4.22
C ARG A 4 1.17 -22.07 4.49
N TYR A 5 2.18 -21.35 5.00
CA TYR A 5 2.17 -19.88 5.11
C TYR A 5 2.71 -19.16 3.86
N GLY A 6 2.91 -19.89 2.76
CA GLY A 6 3.79 -19.49 1.66
C GLY A 6 3.17 -18.81 0.42
N ARG A 7 1.94 -18.27 0.47
CA ARG A 7 1.28 -17.74 -0.76
C ARG A 7 0.94 -16.26 -0.79
N THR A 8 1.20 -15.51 0.27
CA THR A 8 1.04 -14.05 0.25
C THR A 8 2.36 -13.41 -0.16
N ASP A 9 2.45 -12.90 -1.39
CA ASP A 9 3.68 -12.26 -1.89
C ASP A 9 3.76 -10.79 -1.49
N TRP A 10 3.90 -10.54 -0.19
CA TRP A 10 4.16 -9.19 0.31
C TRP A 10 5.49 -8.62 -0.19
N ARG A 11 6.44 -9.48 -0.58
CA ARG A 11 7.76 -9.07 -1.09
C ARG A 11 7.64 -8.47 -2.49
N GLY A 12 6.91 -9.12 -3.39
CA GLY A 12 6.60 -8.62 -4.72
C GLY A 12 5.87 -7.28 -4.66
N ALA A 13 4.84 -7.19 -3.81
CA ALA A 13 4.12 -5.94 -3.59
C ALA A 13 5.04 -4.82 -3.03
N ALA A 14 5.89 -5.14 -2.05
CA ALA A 14 6.82 -4.16 -1.48
C ALA A 14 7.87 -3.67 -2.49
N ALA A 15 8.36 -4.55 -3.37
CA ALA A 15 9.28 -4.17 -4.45
C ALA A 15 8.63 -3.16 -5.41
N ARG A 16 7.34 -3.31 -5.68
CA ARG A 16 6.58 -2.37 -6.50
C ARG A 16 6.32 -1.03 -5.80
N LEU A 17 6.16 -1.06 -4.48
CA LEU A 17 6.05 0.10 -3.60
C LEU A 17 7.42 0.70 -3.23
N ALA A 18 8.42 0.59 -4.09
CA ALA A 18 9.73 1.19 -3.90
C ALA A 18 9.65 2.68 -3.47
N MET A 19 10.76 3.15 -2.91
CA MET A 19 10.83 4.39 -2.12
C MET A 19 10.20 5.60 -2.85
N PRO A 20 9.23 6.28 -2.23
CA PRO A 20 8.47 7.32 -2.90
C PRO A 20 9.29 8.62 -3.00
N GLY A 21 9.01 9.41 -4.04
CA GLY A 21 9.54 10.76 -4.19
C GLY A 21 8.85 11.82 -3.30
N ALA A 22 7.79 11.42 -2.59
CA ALA A 22 7.01 12.27 -1.68
C ALA A 22 6.42 11.42 -0.55
N GLU A 23 5.77 12.05 0.43
CA GLU A 23 5.05 11.31 1.46
C GLU A 23 3.91 10.49 0.86
N ARG A 24 3.89 9.19 1.19
CA ARG A 24 2.93 8.19 0.68
C ARG A 24 2.16 7.57 1.84
N ALA A 25 0.84 7.55 1.74
CA ALA A 25 0.01 6.65 2.55
C ALA A 25 -0.11 5.30 1.86
N ILE A 26 -0.01 4.21 2.63
CA ILE A 26 -0.19 2.83 2.15
C ILE A 26 -1.36 2.24 2.93
N VAL A 27 -2.44 1.93 2.22
CA VAL A 27 -3.60 1.20 2.73
C VAL A 27 -3.42 -0.25 2.30
N VAL A 28 -3.23 -1.15 3.27
CA VAL A 28 -3.04 -2.58 2.99
C VAL A 28 -4.19 -3.40 3.55
N THR A 29 -4.73 -4.31 2.76
CA THR A 29 -5.83 -5.19 3.15
C THR A 29 -5.53 -6.64 2.74
N PRO A 30 -5.60 -7.61 3.67
CA PRO A 30 -5.71 -7.41 5.12
C PRO A 30 -4.45 -6.80 5.73
N PHE A 31 -4.59 -6.18 6.90
CA PHE A 31 -3.43 -5.84 7.73
C PHE A 31 -2.87 -7.08 8.43
N MET A 32 -1.59 -7.37 8.20
CA MET A 32 -0.89 -8.40 8.98
C MET A 32 -0.09 -7.78 10.13
N SER A 33 0.95 -7.00 9.82
CA SER A 33 1.68 -6.17 10.79
C SER A 33 2.64 -5.23 10.07
N ARG A 34 3.00 -4.08 10.68
CA ARG A 34 4.06 -3.19 10.16
C ARG A 34 5.41 -3.90 10.04
N SER A 35 5.76 -4.72 11.02
CA SER A 35 7.08 -5.38 11.12
C SER A 35 7.38 -6.31 9.94
N LEU A 36 6.37 -6.82 9.24
CA LEU A 36 6.57 -7.61 8.01
C LEU A 36 7.01 -6.75 6.81
N TRP A 37 6.61 -5.47 6.79
CA TRP A 37 6.91 -4.54 5.70
C TRP A 37 8.23 -3.80 5.90
N SER A 38 8.60 -3.49 7.15
CA SER A 38 9.79 -2.69 7.48
C SER A 38 11.10 -3.16 6.83
N PRO A 39 11.37 -4.46 6.62
CA PRO A 39 12.58 -4.91 5.92
C PRO A 39 12.63 -4.52 4.43
N TYR A 40 11.49 -4.27 3.81
CA TYR A 40 11.36 -4.01 2.36
C TYR A 40 10.98 -2.56 2.05
N LEU A 41 10.27 -1.91 2.97
CA LEU A 41 9.82 -0.53 2.86
C LEU A 41 10.50 0.31 3.95
N PRO A 42 11.63 0.97 3.65
CA PRO A 42 12.30 1.82 4.61
C PRO A 42 11.45 3.06 4.95
N LYS A 43 11.69 3.63 6.15
CA LYS A 43 10.99 4.82 6.68
C LYS A 43 9.47 4.67 6.76
N LEU A 44 9.04 3.48 7.12
CA LEU A 44 7.63 3.13 7.31
C LEU A 44 7.23 3.33 8.77
N ASP A 45 6.23 4.18 8.98
CA ASP A 45 5.65 4.51 10.27
C ASP A 45 4.15 4.16 10.25
N GLU A 46 3.56 3.82 11.40
CA GLU A 46 2.10 3.72 11.49
C GLU A 46 1.47 5.11 11.47
N ALA A 47 0.31 5.25 10.84
CA ALA A 47 -0.41 6.51 10.83
C ALA A 47 -0.92 6.86 12.24
N ARG A 48 -0.14 7.68 12.96
CA ARG A 48 -0.52 8.24 14.27
C ARG A 48 -1.23 9.59 14.17
N VAL A 49 -1.12 10.24 13.01
CA VAL A 49 -1.76 11.52 12.70
C VAL A 49 -3.12 11.23 12.09
N GLU A 50 -4.16 11.95 12.52
CA GLU A 50 -5.53 11.76 12.02
C GLU A 50 -5.69 12.13 10.54
N ALA A 51 -4.91 13.10 10.04
CA ALA A 51 -4.97 13.57 8.67
C ALA A 51 -3.56 13.88 8.09
N PRO A 52 -2.75 12.85 7.78
CA PRO A 52 -1.44 13.04 7.15
C PRO A 52 -1.57 13.74 5.79
N ALA A 53 -0.63 14.64 5.50
CA ALA A 53 -0.54 15.33 4.22
C ALA A 53 0.33 14.54 3.25
N VAL A 54 -0.29 13.81 2.33
CA VAL A 54 0.41 12.91 1.40
C VAL A 54 0.25 13.38 -0.04
N ARG A 55 1.17 12.99 -0.92
CA ARG A 55 1.04 13.19 -2.37
C ARG A 55 0.65 11.91 -3.09
N GLU A 56 0.82 10.77 -2.44
CA GLU A 56 0.56 9.48 -3.01
C GLU A 56 -0.23 8.60 -2.03
N ILE A 57 -1.18 7.85 -2.54
CA ILE A 57 -1.88 6.80 -1.80
C ILE A 57 -1.70 5.52 -2.59
N ALA A 58 -1.10 4.51 -1.96
CA ALA A 58 -1.07 3.16 -2.48
C ALA A 58 -2.12 2.32 -1.75
N VAL A 59 -3.00 1.68 -2.50
CA VAL A 59 -4.00 0.75 -1.98
C VAL A 59 -3.62 -0.65 -2.44
N LEU A 60 -3.34 -1.52 -1.47
CA LEU A 60 -2.80 -2.85 -1.70
C LEU A 60 -3.72 -3.92 -1.14
N GLY A 61 -4.17 -4.81 -2.01
CA GLY A 61 -4.90 -6.02 -1.68
C GLY A 61 -3.96 -7.20 -1.79
N LEU A 62 -3.81 -7.95 -0.71
CA LEU A 62 -3.01 -9.17 -0.72
C LEU A 62 -3.90 -10.38 -0.92
N ALA A 63 -3.41 -11.36 -1.68
CA ALA A 63 -4.09 -12.64 -1.78
C ALA A 63 -4.09 -13.33 -0.41
N THR A 64 -5.30 -13.68 0.04
CA THR A 64 -5.56 -14.45 1.26
C THR A 64 -6.15 -15.80 0.88
N GLU A 65 -6.03 -16.79 1.75
CA GLU A 65 -6.80 -18.04 1.59
C GLU A 65 -8.29 -17.70 1.52
N GLY A 66 -8.98 -18.25 0.50
CA GLY A 66 -10.41 -18.05 0.31
C GLY A 66 -11.22 -18.71 1.42
N GLY A 67 -11.41 -17.99 2.54
CA GLY A 67 -12.22 -18.43 3.68
C GLY A 67 -11.78 -19.78 4.29
N PHE A 68 -12.61 -20.32 5.19
CA PHE A 68 -12.37 -21.56 5.96
C PHE A 68 -12.23 -22.85 5.12
N SER A 69 -12.21 -22.76 3.80
CA SER A 69 -12.33 -23.89 2.89
C SER A 69 -11.28 -23.82 1.79
N GLY A 70 -10.00 -23.99 2.17
CA GLY A 70 -8.88 -24.47 1.34
C GLY A 70 -8.81 -24.07 -0.15
N GLY A 71 -9.37 -22.92 -0.52
CA GLY A 71 -9.51 -22.48 -1.91
C GLY A 71 -8.21 -21.92 -2.49
N PRO A 72 -8.16 -21.62 -3.80
CA PRO A 72 -7.03 -20.94 -4.39
C PRO A 72 -6.81 -19.58 -3.70
N VAL A 73 -5.55 -19.24 -3.47
CA VAL A 73 -5.15 -17.94 -2.93
C VAL A 73 -5.20 -16.96 -4.09
N GLU A 74 -6.20 -16.09 -4.11
CA GLU A 74 -6.40 -15.08 -5.15
C GLU A 74 -6.49 -13.69 -4.51
N PRO A 75 -5.96 -12.64 -5.17
CA PRO A 75 -6.17 -11.28 -4.70
C PRO A 75 -7.65 -10.88 -4.85
N PRO A 76 -8.10 -9.85 -4.11
CA PRO A 76 -9.46 -9.34 -4.27
C PRO A 76 -9.74 -8.96 -5.73
N ASP A 77 -10.83 -9.47 -6.31
CA ASP A 77 -11.31 -9.01 -7.62
C ASP A 77 -12.29 -7.86 -7.45
N VAL A 78 -11.73 -6.67 -7.24
CA VAL A 78 -12.50 -5.43 -7.02
C VAL A 78 -12.03 -4.33 -7.97
N GLU A 79 -12.94 -3.43 -8.31
CA GLU A 79 -12.61 -2.19 -9.01
C GLU A 79 -11.80 -1.25 -8.11
N PRO A 80 -11.02 -0.32 -8.69
CA PRO A 80 -10.32 0.69 -7.91
C PRO A 80 -11.30 1.51 -7.05
N PRO A 81 -11.09 1.64 -5.73
CA PRO A 81 -11.94 2.47 -4.89
C PRO A 81 -11.89 3.93 -5.33
N ALA A 82 -12.98 4.66 -5.08
CA ALA A 82 -13.03 6.10 -5.37
C ALA A 82 -11.94 6.85 -4.58
N PRO A 83 -11.11 7.67 -5.24
CA PRO A 83 -10.06 8.40 -4.55
C PRO A 83 -10.62 9.52 -3.66
N PRO A 84 -9.93 9.88 -2.56
CA PRO A 84 -10.16 11.13 -1.87
C PRO A 84 -10.01 12.34 -2.81
N SER A 85 -10.69 13.44 -2.51
CA SER A 85 -10.64 14.66 -3.32
C SER A 85 -9.20 15.14 -3.56
N GLY A 86 -8.90 15.53 -4.80
CA GLY A 86 -7.57 15.98 -5.22
C GLY A 86 -6.60 14.87 -5.65
N PHE A 87 -6.98 13.60 -5.48
CA PHE A 87 -6.24 12.44 -5.96
C PHE A 87 -6.86 11.88 -7.25
N ARG A 88 -6.01 11.31 -8.11
CA ARG A 88 -6.43 10.54 -9.28
C ARG A 88 -5.64 9.25 -9.35
N LEU A 89 -6.25 8.19 -9.88
CA LEU A 89 -5.55 6.94 -10.18
C LEU A 89 -4.47 7.22 -11.25
N VAL A 90 -3.25 6.78 -10.99
CA VAL A 90 -2.11 6.92 -11.91
C VAL A 90 -1.46 5.58 -12.26
N ASP A 91 -1.75 4.53 -11.50
CA ASP A 91 -1.22 3.19 -11.73
C ASP A 91 -2.19 2.13 -11.18
N ALA A 92 -2.27 0.99 -11.86
CA ALA A 92 -3.06 -0.15 -11.43
C ALA A 92 -2.35 -1.43 -11.88
N GLU A 93 -2.16 -2.36 -10.95
CA GLU A 93 -1.49 -3.62 -11.22
C GLU A 93 -2.21 -4.76 -10.52
N ARG A 94 -2.55 -5.79 -11.28
CA ARG A 94 -3.13 -7.03 -10.77
C ARG A 94 -2.19 -8.17 -11.13
N THR A 95 -1.79 -8.93 -10.13
CA THR A 95 -1.01 -10.15 -10.29
C THR A 95 -1.82 -11.33 -9.75
N SER A 96 -1.23 -12.52 -9.75
CA SER A 96 -1.84 -13.68 -9.07
C SER A 96 -1.73 -13.62 -7.55
N THR A 97 -0.98 -12.67 -6.98
CA THR A 97 -0.67 -12.63 -5.54
C THR A 97 -1.04 -11.31 -4.87
N TYR A 98 -1.28 -10.25 -5.64
CA TYR A 98 -1.71 -8.96 -5.12
C TYR A 98 -2.45 -8.10 -6.15
N LEU A 99 -3.17 -7.11 -5.65
CA LEU A 99 -3.79 -6.03 -6.40
C LEU A 99 -3.27 -4.69 -5.84
N LEU A 100 -2.76 -3.81 -6.69
CA LEU A 100 -2.22 -2.51 -6.32
C LEU A 100 -2.88 -1.41 -7.12
N PHE A 101 -3.32 -0.36 -6.45
CA PHE A 101 -3.74 0.90 -7.05
C PHE A 101 -2.89 2.04 -6.48
N VAL A 102 -2.35 2.90 -7.34
CA VAL A 102 -1.59 4.08 -6.92
C VAL A 102 -2.34 5.33 -7.37
N TYR A 103 -2.62 6.20 -6.41
CA TYR A 103 -3.26 7.47 -6.60
C TYR A 103 -2.30 8.61 -6.30
N ARG A 104 -2.38 9.70 -7.06
CA ARG A 104 -1.49 10.86 -6.88
C ARG A 104 -2.26 12.16 -6.87
N ALA A 105 -1.87 13.05 -5.96
CA ALA A 105 -2.29 14.44 -5.90
C ALA A 105 -1.20 15.37 -6.46
N GLN A 106 -1.59 16.52 -7.00
CA GLN A 106 -0.63 17.49 -7.56
C GLN A 106 0.28 18.08 -6.47
N ARG A 107 -0.28 18.33 -5.28
CA ARG A 107 0.38 18.90 -4.09
C ARG A 107 0.12 18.03 -2.86
N PRO A 108 0.93 18.13 -1.78
CA PRO A 108 0.63 17.47 -0.52
C PRO A 108 -0.80 17.83 -0.08
N THR A 109 -1.63 16.80 0.10
CA THR A 109 -3.06 16.95 0.37
C THR A 109 -3.38 16.18 1.63
N PRO A 110 -4.00 16.82 2.66
CA PRO A 110 -4.44 16.12 3.86
C PRO A 110 -5.50 15.07 3.52
N VAL A 111 -5.35 13.86 4.06
CA VAL A 111 -6.32 12.79 3.91
C VAL A 111 -6.58 12.17 5.27
N SER A 112 -7.84 12.11 5.70
CA SER A 112 -8.18 11.51 7.00
C SER A 112 -7.91 10.01 7.01
N THR A 113 -7.55 9.47 8.17
CA THR A 113 -7.41 8.02 8.38
C THR A 113 -8.72 7.28 8.10
N THR A 114 -9.88 7.89 8.36
CA THR A 114 -11.19 7.35 7.98
C THR A 114 -11.36 7.24 6.47
N ALA A 115 -10.96 8.26 5.70
CA ALA A 115 -11.01 8.21 4.24
C ALA A 115 -10.06 7.13 3.70
N LEU A 116 -8.85 7.03 4.26
CA LEU A 116 -7.88 5.98 3.92
C LEU A 116 -8.42 4.58 4.25
N ALA A 117 -9.03 4.38 5.42
CA ALA A 117 -9.66 3.10 5.79
C ALA A 117 -10.85 2.74 4.89
N GLY A 118 -11.54 3.75 4.35
CA GLY A 118 -12.61 3.57 3.35
C GLY A 118 -12.11 3.04 2.00
N MET A 119 -10.80 3.14 1.71
CA MET A 119 -10.19 2.62 0.48
C MET A 119 -9.80 1.14 0.56
N ARG A 120 -10.16 0.43 1.64
CA ARG A 120 -9.91 -1.01 1.76
C ARG A 120 -10.50 -1.79 0.58
N LEU A 121 -9.84 -2.88 0.20
CA LEU A 121 -10.26 -3.71 -0.94
C LEU A 121 -11.11 -4.93 -0.55
N THR A 122 -11.25 -5.18 0.75
CA THR A 122 -12.14 -6.21 1.32
C THR A 122 -12.72 -5.70 2.63
N ASP A 123 -13.62 -6.46 3.25
CA ASP A 123 -14.18 -6.12 4.56
C ASP A 123 -13.23 -6.40 5.74
N LEU A 124 -12.03 -6.94 5.48
CA LEU A 124 -11.01 -7.13 6.50
C LEU A 124 -10.43 -5.79 6.94
N GLN A 125 -9.98 -5.73 8.19
CA GLN A 125 -9.40 -4.52 8.76
C GLN A 125 -8.17 -4.07 7.94
N PRO A 126 -8.16 -2.84 7.40
CA PRO A 126 -7.01 -2.31 6.70
C PRO A 126 -5.93 -1.83 7.66
N GLY A 127 -4.69 -1.88 7.19
CA GLY A 127 -3.55 -1.24 7.84
C GLY A 127 -3.25 0.06 7.13
N ILE A 128 -3.00 1.12 7.88
CA ILE A 128 -2.61 2.42 7.32
C ILE A 128 -1.19 2.73 7.76
N LEU A 129 -0.29 2.74 6.78
CA LEU A 129 1.12 3.00 6.98
C LEU A 129 1.52 4.28 6.24
N LEU A 130 2.46 5.01 6.79
CA LEU A 130 3.05 6.21 6.19
C LEU A 130 4.48 5.92 5.81
N GLN A 131 4.82 6.16 4.55
CA GLN A 131 6.16 6.02 4.03
C GLN A 131 6.71 7.40 3.69
N ARG A 132 7.77 7.80 4.40
CA ARG A 132 8.47 9.06 4.13
C ARG A 132 9.30 8.95 2.85
N PRO A 133 9.54 10.07 2.15
CA PRO A 133 10.35 10.06 0.95
C PRO A 133 11.80 9.64 1.24
N GLY A 134 12.39 9.01 0.23
CA GLY A 134 13.81 8.70 0.20
C GLY A 134 14.65 9.72 -0.54
N PRO A 135 15.99 9.63 -0.49
CA PRO A 135 16.82 10.33 -1.44
C PRO A 135 16.39 9.92 -2.86
N ASN A 136 16.05 10.90 -3.68
CA ASN A 136 15.85 10.70 -5.10
C ASN A 136 17.21 10.31 -5.69
N PRO A 137 17.39 9.11 -6.29
CA PRO A 137 18.69 8.72 -6.84
C PRO A 137 19.20 9.70 -7.90
N LEU A 138 18.30 10.44 -8.56
CA LEU A 138 18.64 11.48 -9.54
C LEU A 138 19.08 12.82 -8.93
N SER A 139 18.91 13.04 -7.62
CA SER A 139 19.33 14.29 -6.94
C SER A 139 20.70 14.18 -6.29
N VAL A 140 21.26 12.97 -6.16
CA VAL A 140 22.58 12.74 -5.52
C VAL A 140 23.73 12.99 -6.51
N LEU A 141 23.49 12.91 -7.81
CA LEU A 141 24.50 13.12 -8.86
C LEU A 141 24.69 14.58 -9.28
N ALA A 142 23.89 15.52 -8.76
CA ALA A 142 23.99 16.95 -9.09
C ALA A 142 24.75 17.78 -8.03
N ALA A 143 25.35 17.13 -7.03
CA ALA A 143 26.08 17.77 -5.93
C ALA A 143 27.55 17.33 -5.83
N GLY A 144 28.12 16.74 -6.89
CA GLY A 144 29.52 16.31 -6.98
C GLY A 144 30.29 17.11 -8.02
#